data_AF-A0A845F8F0-F1
#
_entry.id   AF-A0A845F8F0-F1
#
_cell.length_a   1.000
_cell.length_b   1.000
_cell.length_c   1.000
_cell.angle_alpha   90.00
_cell.angle_beta   90.00
_cell.angle_gamma   90.00
#
_symmetry.space_group_name_H-M   'P 1'
#
loop_
_entity.id
_entity.type
_entity.pdbx_description
1 polymer ?
#
loop_
_entity_poly.entity_id
_entity_poly.type
_entity_poly.pdbx_seq_one_letter_code
_entity_poly.pdbx_strand_id
1 'polypeptide(L)'
;MSKVKRNDPCPCGSGKKYKKCCMNKTEEGVGSTSLHEELKSHYSHFMAYVNRNYPNVTPNEERETQEEEVEAAFRMVQGVFMEKQEDGTTLYDEFFEKKQDKIVRPATLASMEAWKSPLASVFHIQEVQNDQTVTVEDVWSGLRYEVKRDGIPLKEENYSHMPYAIGVVLKWGPIYNFVPLAIPNYEESYQTFKQAVEEKSQQAGYESIHAYMQATLIEQLRTWMYMNVAEESSEEQGSLEKETQGTGEDEVLDLVDDNLKTEPTFERLREAWLSYKQSEDPTFRKPEVVSAALEHIYRTSEEFRTEPEKVTKKAVATKYDVSPSSMSKRITQLKDYIEG
;
A
#
# COMPACT_ATOMS: atom_id res chain seq x y z
N MET A 1 26.72 38.17 -26.55
CA MET A 1 27.27 36.91 -27.10
C MET A 1 26.33 36.40 -28.18
N SER A 2 26.83 36.15 -29.39
CA SER A 2 26.03 35.71 -30.55
C SER A 2 25.54 34.26 -30.36
N LYS A 3 24.23 34.02 -30.50
CA LYS A 3 23.67 32.66 -30.49
C LYS A 3 24.22 31.87 -31.69
N VAL A 4 24.88 30.74 -31.42
CA VAL A 4 25.41 29.81 -32.46
C VAL A 4 24.26 29.28 -33.31
N LYS A 5 24.33 29.38 -34.65
CA LYS A 5 23.26 28.91 -35.53
C LYS A 5 23.33 27.39 -35.69
N ARG A 6 22.17 26.77 -35.91
CA ARG A 6 21.96 25.31 -36.01
C ARG A 6 22.94 24.58 -36.96
N ASN A 7 23.38 25.22 -38.04
CA ASN A 7 24.27 24.61 -39.04
C ASN A 7 25.75 25.01 -38.90
N ASP A 8 26.09 25.89 -37.96
CA ASP A 8 27.48 26.36 -37.76
C ASP A 8 28.36 25.24 -37.17
N PRO A 9 29.69 25.31 -37.31
CA PRO A 9 30.60 24.43 -36.59
C PRO A 9 30.37 24.51 -35.08
N CYS A 10 30.35 23.35 -34.42
CA CYS A 10 30.03 23.28 -33.00
C CYS A 10 31.15 23.88 -32.13
N PRO A 11 30.83 24.76 -31.15
CA PRO A 11 31.83 25.45 -30.33
C PRO A 11 32.62 24.52 -29.39
N CYS A 12 32.25 23.24 -29.25
CA CYS A 12 33.00 22.26 -28.48
C CYS A 12 34.27 21.75 -29.18
N GLY A 13 34.57 22.23 -30.39
CA GLY A 13 35.78 21.84 -31.13
C GLY A 13 35.67 20.50 -31.88
N SER A 14 34.49 19.89 -31.96
CA SER A 14 34.32 18.57 -32.60
C SER A 14 34.37 18.57 -34.14
N GLY A 15 34.37 19.73 -34.79
CA GLY A 15 34.30 19.87 -36.25
C GLY A 15 32.95 19.52 -36.90
N LYS A 16 31.95 19.06 -36.11
CA LYS A 16 30.59 18.74 -36.60
C LYS A 16 29.68 19.98 -36.58
N LYS A 17 28.63 19.99 -37.42
CA LYS A 17 27.56 21.03 -37.36
C LYS A 17 26.88 21.01 -35.98
N TYR A 18 26.54 22.17 -35.42
CA TYR A 18 26.01 22.33 -34.07
C TYR A 18 24.79 21.43 -33.79
N LYS A 19 23.85 21.34 -34.74
CA LYS A 19 22.68 20.44 -34.69
C LYS A 19 22.96 18.94 -34.64
N LYS A 20 24.17 18.52 -35.00
CA LYS A 20 24.59 17.10 -35.01
C LYS A 20 25.58 16.81 -33.88
N CYS A 21 25.75 17.75 -32.95
CA CYS A 21 26.69 17.65 -31.85
C CYS A 21 26.02 18.14 -30.56
N CYS A 22 26.47 19.25 -29.98
CA CYS A 22 26.00 19.69 -28.66
C CYS A 22 24.54 20.10 -28.58
N MET A 23 23.91 20.51 -29.70
CA MET A 23 22.48 20.89 -29.69
C MET A 23 21.55 19.69 -29.43
N ASN A 24 21.96 18.49 -29.86
CA ASN A 24 21.24 17.23 -29.61
C ASN A 24 21.90 16.43 -28.46
N LYS A 25 22.74 17.06 -27.64
CA LYS A 25 23.22 16.44 -26.38
C LYS A 25 22.33 16.81 -25.19
N THR A 26 21.48 17.81 -25.34
CA THR A 26 20.42 18.17 -24.39
C THR A 26 19.17 17.29 -24.53
N GLU A 27 19.04 16.52 -25.61
CA GLU A 27 17.97 15.54 -25.80
C GLU A 27 18.61 14.21 -26.21
N GLU A 28 18.36 13.19 -25.41
CA GLU A 28 19.08 11.93 -25.30
C GLU A 28 19.22 11.15 -26.63
N GLY A 29 20.33 10.41 -26.73
CA GLY A 29 20.80 9.76 -27.95
C GLY A 29 19.94 8.58 -28.43
N VAL A 30 19.73 8.56 -29.75
CA VAL A 30 19.28 7.41 -30.53
C VAL A 30 20.32 6.27 -30.41
N GLY A 31 19.98 5.22 -29.65
CA GLY A 31 20.72 3.95 -29.60
C GLY A 31 21.08 3.38 -28.22
N SER A 32 20.76 4.06 -27.11
CA SER A 32 20.98 3.57 -25.74
C SER A 32 19.64 3.46 -25.02
N THR A 33 19.35 2.30 -24.42
CA THR A 33 18.33 2.17 -23.37
C THR A 33 18.51 3.30 -22.36
N SER A 34 17.44 4.00 -22.00
CA SER A 34 17.51 5.09 -21.01
C SER A 34 18.03 4.56 -19.67
N LEU A 35 18.64 5.39 -18.83
CA LEU A 35 19.06 4.95 -17.48
C LEU A 35 17.90 4.34 -16.70
N HIS A 36 16.71 4.93 -16.87
CA HIS A 36 15.49 4.44 -16.27
C HIS A 36 15.15 3.01 -16.69
N GLU A 37 15.16 2.73 -18.01
CA GLU A 37 14.89 1.39 -18.55
C GLU A 37 15.96 0.37 -18.18
N GLU A 38 17.23 0.79 -18.12
CA GLU A 38 18.35 -0.05 -17.70
C GLU A 38 18.19 -0.51 -16.24
N LEU A 39 17.88 0.44 -15.34
CA LEU A 39 17.57 0.15 -13.94
C LEU A 39 16.31 -0.70 -13.79
N LYS A 40 15.27 -0.44 -14.60
CA LYS A 40 14.05 -1.25 -14.62
C LYS A 40 14.34 -2.70 -15.02
N SER A 41 15.13 -2.90 -16.07
CA SER A 41 15.58 -4.24 -16.48
C SER A 41 16.37 -4.93 -15.36
N HIS A 42 17.24 -4.20 -14.68
CA HIS A 42 18.02 -4.74 -13.57
C HIS A 42 17.17 -5.14 -12.36
N TYR A 43 16.18 -4.34 -12.00
CA TYR A 43 15.19 -4.67 -10.98
C TYR A 43 14.35 -5.88 -11.37
N SER A 44 13.85 -5.96 -12.62
CA SER A 44 13.12 -7.14 -13.11
C SER A 44 13.95 -8.41 -13.08
N HIS A 45 15.24 -8.34 -13.44
CA HIS A 45 16.15 -9.49 -13.32
C HIS A 45 16.38 -9.89 -11.86
N PHE A 46 16.41 -8.93 -10.93
CA PHE A 46 16.49 -9.21 -9.51
C PHE A 46 15.24 -9.94 -9.01
N MET A 47 14.04 -9.43 -9.31
CA MET A 47 12.79 -10.07 -8.90
C MET A 47 12.65 -11.48 -9.52
N ALA A 48 13.08 -11.67 -10.77
CA ALA A 48 13.12 -12.99 -11.41
C ALA A 48 14.13 -13.94 -10.73
N TYR A 49 15.27 -13.41 -10.26
CA TYR A 49 16.24 -14.17 -9.48
C TYR A 49 15.65 -14.60 -8.13
N VAL A 50 14.97 -13.70 -7.41
CA VAL A 50 14.30 -14.02 -6.15
C VAL A 50 13.25 -15.11 -6.36
N ASN A 51 12.32 -14.91 -7.30
CA ASN A 51 11.26 -15.87 -7.58
C ASN A 51 11.78 -17.27 -7.95
N ARG A 52 12.93 -17.34 -8.64
CA ARG A 52 13.54 -18.62 -9.05
C ARG A 52 14.26 -19.34 -7.92
N ASN A 53 14.96 -18.62 -7.05
CA ASN A 53 15.86 -19.22 -6.05
C ASN A 53 15.28 -19.22 -4.63
N TYR A 54 14.30 -18.35 -4.36
CA TYR A 54 13.69 -18.13 -3.05
C TYR A 54 12.15 -18.11 -3.15
N PRO A 55 11.51 -19.20 -3.61
CA PRO A 55 10.06 -19.23 -3.83
C PRO A 55 9.24 -18.98 -2.55
N ASN A 56 9.82 -19.24 -1.37
CA ASN A 56 9.16 -18.99 -0.08
C ASN A 56 9.05 -17.50 0.26
N VAL A 57 9.90 -16.63 -0.34
CA VAL A 57 9.82 -15.17 -0.18
C VAL A 57 8.74 -14.57 -1.09
N THR A 58 8.32 -15.34 -2.11
CA THR A 58 7.23 -15.02 -3.01
C THR A 58 6.15 -16.11 -2.95
N PRO A 59 5.46 -16.32 -1.79
CA PRO A 59 4.42 -17.34 -1.70
C PRO A 59 3.34 -17.06 -2.73
N ASN A 60 2.97 -18.11 -3.47
CA ASN A 60 1.94 -18.06 -4.51
C ASN A 60 0.53 -18.32 -3.94
N GLU A 61 0.29 -17.86 -2.72
CA GLU A 61 -1.00 -17.97 -2.06
C GLU A 61 -1.98 -16.98 -2.70
N GLU A 62 -3.23 -17.42 -2.86
CA GLU A 62 -4.31 -16.55 -3.30
C GLU A 62 -4.55 -15.49 -2.21
N ARG A 63 -4.55 -14.22 -2.61
CA ARG A 63 -4.84 -13.08 -1.73
C ARG A 63 -6.25 -12.60 -2.03
N GLU A 64 -7.00 -12.30 -1.00
CA GLU A 64 -8.44 -12.10 -1.11
C GLU A 64 -8.80 -10.61 -1.10
N THR A 65 -7.90 -9.75 -0.60
CA THR A 65 -8.08 -8.31 -0.52
C THR A 65 -6.90 -7.53 -1.11
N GLN A 66 -7.16 -6.30 -1.54
CA GLN A 66 -6.12 -5.40 -2.04
C GLN A 66 -5.11 -5.05 -0.93
N GLU A 67 -5.57 -4.98 0.31
CA GLU A 67 -4.75 -4.77 1.50
C GLU A 67 -3.75 -5.91 1.72
N GLU A 68 -4.19 -7.17 1.56
CA GLU A 68 -3.32 -8.34 1.63
C GLU A 68 -2.31 -8.37 0.47
N GLU A 69 -2.71 -7.96 -0.74
CA GLU A 69 -1.81 -7.81 -1.88
C GLU A 69 -0.72 -6.76 -1.61
N VAL A 70 -1.11 -5.59 -1.10
CA VAL A 70 -0.19 -4.52 -0.71
C VAL A 70 0.75 -5.01 0.38
N GLU A 71 0.22 -5.56 1.47
CA GLU A 71 1.03 -6.05 2.59
C GLU A 71 2.04 -7.11 2.11
N ALA A 72 1.61 -8.06 1.28
CA ALA A 72 2.51 -9.07 0.74
C ALA A 72 3.59 -8.49 -0.17
N ALA A 73 3.28 -7.46 -0.97
CA ALA A 73 4.26 -6.78 -1.78
C ALA A 73 5.30 -6.05 -0.91
N PHE A 74 4.88 -5.42 0.19
CA PHE A 74 5.80 -4.83 1.17
C PHE A 74 6.59 -5.89 1.94
N ARG A 75 6.00 -7.03 2.30
CA ARG A 75 6.72 -8.17 2.90
C ARG A 75 7.81 -8.69 1.98
N MET A 76 7.53 -8.79 0.68
CA MET A 76 8.53 -9.15 -0.31
C MET A 76 9.68 -8.12 -0.32
N VAL A 77 9.37 -6.82 -0.34
CA VAL A 77 10.40 -5.76 -0.28
C VAL A 77 11.24 -5.85 1.00
N GLN A 78 10.60 -6.06 2.16
CA GLN A 78 11.29 -6.24 3.43
C GLN A 78 12.24 -7.45 3.39
N GLY A 79 11.73 -8.61 2.97
CA GLY A 79 12.51 -9.85 2.92
C GLY A 79 13.70 -9.78 1.97
N VAL A 80 13.57 -9.08 0.83
CA VAL A 80 14.65 -9.06 -0.18
C VAL A 80 15.68 -7.94 0.02
N PHE A 81 15.29 -6.80 0.60
CA PHE A 81 16.17 -5.63 0.76
C PHE A 81 16.58 -5.31 2.21
N MET A 82 15.89 -5.85 3.22
CA MET A 82 16.06 -5.41 4.61
C MET A 82 16.40 -6.55 5.56
N GLU A 83 15.80 -7.73 5.37
CA GLU A 83 16.06 -8.90 6.20
C GLU A 83 17.44 -9.49 5.91
N LYS A 84 18.16 -9.82 6.99
CA LYS A 84 19.51 -10.36 6.94
C LYS A 84 19.46 -11.88 7.01
N GLN A 85 20.21 -12.50 6.12
CA GLN A 85 20.51 -13.93 6.11
C GLN A 85 21.49 -14.27 7.25
N GLU A 86 21.77 -15.56 7.45
CA GLU A 86 22.72 -16.06 8.47
C GLU A 86 24.13 -15.45 8.32
N ASP A 87 24.54 -15.11 7.10
CA ASP A 87 25.83 -14.51 6.80
C ASP A 87 25.87 -12.97 6.96
N GLY A 88 24.75 -12.35 7.38
CA GLY A 88 24.62 -10.92 7.58
C GLY A 88 24.38 -10.11 6.30
N THR A 89 24.13 -10.76 5.15
CA THR A 89 23.78 -10.11 3.89
C THR A 89 22.27 -10.18 3.61
N THR A 90 21.73 -9.30 2.78
CA THR A 90 20.36 -9.40 2.24
C THR A 90 20.35 -10.22 0.94
N LEU A 91 19.16 -10.64 0.47
CA LEU A 91 19.05 -11.27 -0.86
C LEU A 91 19.48 -10.32 -1.98
N TYR A 92 19.27 -9.02 -1.81
CA TYR A 92 19.75 -8.02 -2.74
C TYR A 92 21.29 -7.93 -2.76
N ASP A 93 21.93 -7.95 -1.59
CA ASP A 93 23.40 -7.94 -1.48
C ASP A 93 23.99 -9.14 -2.24
N GLU A 94 23.44 -10.34 -2.03
CA GLU A 94 23.85 -11.56 -2.73
C GLU A 94 23.72 -11.44 -4.26
N PHE A 95 22.61 -10.88 -4.73
CA PHE A 95 22.37 -10.66 -6.16
C PHE A 95 23.32 -9.61 -6.74
N PHE A 96 23.53 -8.50 -6.03
CA PHE A 96 24.36 -7.40 -6.47
C PHE A 96 25.82 -7.84 -6.61
N GLU A 97 26.34 -8.60 -5.65
CA GLU A 97 27.71 -9.12 -5.65
C GLU A 97 28.01 -9.93 -6.91
N LYS A 98 27.05 -10.76 -7.37
CA LYS A 98 27.17 -11.58 -8.60
C LYS A 98 27.16 -10.78 -9.90
N LYS A 99 26.79 -9.49 -9.85
CA LYS A 99 26.43 -8.69 -11.02
C LYS A 99 27.24 -7.41 -11.17
N GLN A 100 27.70 -6.80 -10.09
CA GLN A 100 28.35 -5.49 -10.08
C GLN A 100 29.46 -5.34 -11.12
N ASP A 101 30.31 -6.35 -11.29
CA ASP A 101 31.43 -6.35 -12.25
C ASP A 101 31.00 -6.31 -13.72
N LYS A 102 29.73 -6.64 -14.00
CA LYS A 102 29.15 -6.65 -15.36
C LYS A 102 28.45 -5.33 -15.68
N ILE A 103 28.32 -4.40 -14.73
CA ILE A 103 27.65 -3.12 -14.91
C ILE A 103 28.68 -2.09 -15.40
N VAL A 104 28.60 -1.73 -16.68
CA VAL A 104 29.56 -0.81 -17.31
C VAL A 104 29.26 0.65 -16.98
N ARG A 105 27.98 1.03 -16.85
CA ARG A 105 27.56 2.42 -16.68
C ARG A 105 27.69 2.86 -15.21
N PRO A 106 28.50 3.88 -14.88
CA PRO A 106 28.71 4.30 -13.49
C PRO A 106 27.44 4.74 -12.77
N ALA A 107 26.52 5.43 -13.46
CA ALA A 107 25.25 5.86 -12.88
C ALA A 107 24.33 4.68 -12.52
N THR A 108 24.37 3.60 -13.32
CA THR A 108 23.64 2.36 -13.05
C THR A 108 24.23 1.67 -11.82
N LEU A 109 25.56 1.51 -11.81
CA LEU A 109 26.27 0.90 -10.68
C LEU A 109 26.00 1.67 -9.39
N ALA A 110 26.09 3.00 -9.40
CA ALA A 110 25.83 3.83 -8.23
C ALA A 110 24.38 3.75 -7.73
N SER A 111 23.40 3.57 -8.62
CA SER A 111 22.00 3.40 -8.22
C SER A 111 21.77 2.03 -7.60
N MET A 112 22.33 0.98 -8.21
CA MET A 112 22.24 -0.38 -7.68
C MET A 112 22.99 -0.54 -6.35
N GLU A 113 24.19 0.03 -6.21
CA GLU A 113 24.89 0.09 -4.92
C GLU A 113 24.02 0.75 -3.84
N ALA A 114 23.34 1.85 -4.18
CA ALA A 114 22.45 2.54 -3.26
C ALA A 114 21.19 1.75 -2.88
N TRP A 115 20.80 0.72 -3.65
CA TRP A 115 19.68 -0.15 -3.27
C TRP A 115 20.00 -1.07 -2.09
N LYS A 116 21.28 -1.19 -1.69
CA LYS A 116 21.67 -1.86 -0.43
C LYS A 116 21.18 -1.13 0.83
N SER A 117 20.73 0.11 0.70
CA SER A 117 20.24 0.93 1.80
C SER A 117 18.89 1.55 1.43
N PRO A 118 17.81 0.73 1.35
CA PRO A 118 16.47 1.25 1.13
C PRO A 118 16.07 2.19 2.28
N LEU A 119 15.30 3.25 1.96
CA LEU A 119 14.74 4.13 2.99
C LEU A 119 13.26 3.83 3.17
N ALA A 120 12.93 3.12 4.25
CA ALA A 120 11.56 2.94 4.73
C ALA A 120 11.18 4.13 5.63
N SER A 121 10.17 4.90 5.23
CA SER A 121 9.76 6.08 6.00
C SER A 121 8.34 6.57 5.69
N VAL A 122 7.94 7.63 6.38
CA VAL A 122 6.80 8.48 6.04
C VAL A 122 7.30 9.73 5.35
N PHE A 123 6.62 10.13 4.29
CA PHE A 123 7.00 11.24 3.44
C PHE A 123 5.86 12.24 3.29
N HIS A 124 6.15 13.53 3.42
CA HIS A 124 5.25 14.62 3.05
C HIS A 124 5.36 14.90 1.55
N ILE A 125 4.26 14.82 0.83
CA ILE A 125 4.13 15.12 -0.60
C ILE A 125 4.07 16.64 -0.77
N GLN A 126 5.09 17.24 -1.39
CA GLN A 126 5.22 18.70 -1.47
C GLN A 126 4.78 19.27 -2.81
N GLU A 127 5.70 19.26 -3.79
CA GLU A 127 5.55 20.02 -5.03
C GLU A 127 5.74 19.11 -6.24
N VAL A 128 4.78 19.18 -7.15
CA VAL A 128 4.86 18.53 -8.47
C VAL A 128 5.90 19.27 -9.31
N GLN A 129 6.98 18.57 -9.66
CA GLN A 129 8.05 19.16 -10.47
C GLN A 129 7.69 19.17 -11.96
N ASN A 130 7.02 18.11 -12.42
CA ASN A 130 6.53 17.93 -13.78
C ASN A 130 5.50 16.79 -13.84
N ASP A 131 5.04 16.44 -15.04
CA ASP A 131 4.06 15.37 -15.28
C ASP A 131 4.52 13.98 -14.80
N GLN A 132 5.82 13.78 -14.54
CA GLN A 132 6.40 12.46 -14.20
C GLN A 132 6.91 12.37 -12.75
N THR A 133 7.18 13.50 -12.09
CA THR A 133 7.89 13.53 -10.81
C THR A 133 7.29 14.52 -9.82
N VAL A 134 7.44 14.19 -8.54
CA VAL A 134 6.99 14.99 -7.39
C VAL A 134 8.08 14.98 -6.33
N THR A 135 8.24 16.09 -5.62
CA THR A 135 9.15 16.19 -4.48
C THR A 135 8.44 15.71 -3.22
N VAL A 136 9.08 14.80 -2.50
CA VAL A 136 8.63 14.34 -1.18
C VAL A 136 9.71 14.61 -0.13
N GLU A 137 9.32 14.89 1.11
CA GLU A 137 10.22 15.16 2.22
C GLU A 137 10.05 14.08 3.30
N ASP A 138 11.16 13.45 3.71
CA ASP A 138 11.14 12.51 4.84
C ASP A 138 10.85 13.26 6.14
N VAL A 139 9.80 12.84 6.86
CA VAL A 139 9.27 13.61 8.00
C VAL A 139 10.21 13.66 9.21
N TRP A 140 11.20 12.76 9.30
CA TRP A 140 12.14 12.71 10.40
C TRP A 140 13.51 13.34 10.09
N SER A 141 14.07 13.10 8.90
CA SER A 141 15.36 13.71 8.52
C SER A 141 15.22 15.09 7.86
N GLY A 142 14.05 15.43 7.34
CA GLY A 142 13.82 16.64 6.53
C GLY A 142 14.49 16.60 5.15
N LEU A 143 15.10 15.46 4.76
CA LEU A 143 15.70 15.29 3.44
C LEU A 143 14.62 15.19 2.37
N ARG A 144 14.90 15.78 1.20
CA ARG A 144 13.98 15.82 0.06
C ARG A 144 14.42 14.88 -1.05
N TYR A 145 13.43 14.26 -1.67
CA TYR A 145 13.59 13.27 -2.71
C TYR A 145 12.65 13.60 -3.87
N GLU A 146 13.19 13.73 -5.07
CA GLU A 146 12.37 13.74 -6.29
C GLU A 146 12.02 12.29 -6.64
N VAL A 147 10.74 11.94 -6.58
CA VAL A 147 10.22 10.58 -6.81
C VAL A 147 9.32 10.53 -8.03
N LYS A 148 9.19 9.34 -8.63
CA LYS A 148 8.19 9.09 -9.68
C LYS A 148 6.78 9.21 -9.13
N ARG A 149 5.92 9.94 -9.85
CA ARG A 149 4.50 10.09 -9.53
C ARG A 149 3.74 8.77 -9.58
N ASP A 150 4.10 7.90 -10.52
CA ASP A 150 3.49 6.59 -10.73
C ASP A 150 3.58 5.68 -9.48
N GLY A 151 4.57 5.96 -8.61
CA GLY A 151 4.75 5.27 -7.33
C GLY A 151 3.82 5.75 -6.21
N ILE A 152 3.04 6.81 -6.44
CA ILE A 152 2.06 7.34 -5.49
C ILE A 152 0.66 7.13 -6.12
N PRO A 153 -0.16 6.19 -5.64
CA PRO A 153 -1.48 5.88 -6.20
C PRO A 153 -2.53 6.94 -5.81
N LEU A 154 -2.24 8.21 -6.09
CA LEU A 154 -3.07 9.36 -5.74
C LEU A 154 -3.01 10.41 -6.86
N LYS A 155 -4.18 10.92 -7.23
CA LYS A 155 -4.27 12.05 -8.16
C LYS A 155 -3.76 13.33 -7.50
N GLU A 156 -3.11 14.18 -8.27
CA GLU A 156 -2.52 15.45 -7.81
C GLU A 156 -3.51 16.35 -7.09
N GLU A 157 -4.75 16.44 -7.60
CA GLU A 157 -5.84 17.19 -6.98
C GLU A 157 -6.15 16.76 -5.53
N ASN A 158 -5.71 15.57 -5.13
CA ASN A 158 -5.92 15.02 -3.79
C ASN A 158 -4.69 15.11 -2.89
N TYR A 159 -3.54 15.63 -3.36
CA TYR A 159 -2.33 15.74 -2.53
C TYR A 159 -2.55 16.66 -1.32
N SER A 160 -3.35 17.71 -1.46
CA SER A 160 -3.72 18.57 -0.33
C SER A 160 -4.64 17.89 0.69
N HIS A 161 -5.36 16.83 0.29
CA HIS A 161 -6.27 16.09 1.16
C HIS A 161 -5.58 14.91 1.85
N MET A 162 -4.64 14.25 1.16
CA MET A 162 -3.82 13.16 1.69
C MET A 162 -2.33 13.48 1.47
N PRO A 163 -1.77 14.42 2.27
CA PRO A 163 -0.43 14.98 2.02
C PRO A 163 0.72 14.07 2.48
N TYR A 164 0.47 12.99 3.22
CA TYR A 164 1.54 12.09 3.66
C TYR A 164 1.39 10.71 3.05
N ALA A 165 2.52 10.03 2.84
CA ALA A 165 2.52 8.64 2.44
C ALA A 165 3.62 7.84 3.14
N ILE A 166 3.31 6.63 3.60
CA ILE A 166 4.30 5.65 4.03
C ILE A 166 4.82 4.88 2.82
N GLY A 167 6.11 4.58 2.78
CA GLY A 167 6.68 3.79 1.68
C GLY A 167 8.16 3.48 1.85
N VAL A 168 8.69 2.75 0.87
CA VAL A 168 10.13 2.46 0.75
C VAL A 168 10.66 3.11 -0.52
N VAL A 169 11.67 3.98 -0.41
CA VAL A 169 12.29 4.64 -1.57
C VAL A 169 13.64 4.02 -1.91
N LEU A 170 13.84 3.77 -3.21
CA LEU A 170 15.11 3.34 -3.81
C LEU A 170 15.63 4.39 -4.78
N LYS A 171 16.96 4.57 -4.84
CA LYS A 171 17.60 5.48 -5.78
C LYS A 171 17.45 5.01 -7.23
N TRP A 172 16.90 5.82 -8.11
CA TRP A 172 16.61 5.45 -9.50
C TRP A 172 17.29 6.37 -10.51
N GLY A 173 18.62 6.41 -10.47
CA GLY A 173 19.42 7.34 -11.27
C GLY A 173 19.42 8.74 -10.64
N PRO A 174 18.93 9.78 -11.34
CA PRO A 174 18.86 11.14 -10.80
C PRO A 174 17.70 11.35 -9.81
N ILE A 175 16.70 10.47 -9.85
CA ILE A 175 15.48 10.52 -9.03
C ILE A 175 15.41 9.29 -8.11
N TYR A 176 14.30 9.14 -7.41
CA TYR A 176 13.97 8.00 -6.56
C TYR A 176 12.67 7.34 -7.02
N ASN A 177 12.43 6.12 -6.57
CA ASN A 177 11.20 5.39 -6.85
C ASN A 177 10.68 4.73 -5.57
N PHE A 178 9.36 4.81 -5.36
CA PHE A 178 8.70 4.00 -4.35
C PHE A 178 8.63 2.55 -4.82
N VAL A 179 8.88 1.61 -3.91
CA VAL A 179 8.84 0.17 -4.18
C VAL A 179 8.12 -0.55 -3.04
N PRO A 180 6.98 -1.22 -3.30
CA PRO A 180 6.29 -1.30 -4.59
C PRO A 180 5.61 0.02 -4.99
N LEU A 181 5.11 0.75 -3.99
CA LEU A 181 4.39 2.02 -4.10
C LEU A 181 4.39 2.72 -2.73
N ALA A 182 3.93 3.95 -2.65
CA ALA A 182 3.62 4.65 -1.40
C ALA A 182 2.13 4.48 -1.06
N ILE A 183 1.78 4.53 0.22
CA ILE A 183 0.39 4.51 0.70
C ILE A 183 0.03 5.88 1.28
N PRO A 184 -0.70 6.72 0.53
CA PRO A 184 -1.14 8.04 0.99
C PRO A 184 -2.13 7.95 2.15
N ASN A 185 -2.16 8.97 3.01
CA ASN A 185 -3.11 9.11 4.10
C ASN A 185 -3.33 10.58 4.47
N TYR A 186 -4.39 10.82 5.26
CA TYR A 186 -4.78 12.14 5.76
C TYR A 186 -3.78 12.67 6.81
N GLU A 187 -3.74 14.00 6.96
CA GLU A 187 -2.90 14.69 7.94
C GLU A 187 -3.18 14.21 9.38
N GLU A 188 -4.45 14.06 9.77
CA GLU A 188 -4.86 13.63 11.13
C GLU A 188 -4.29 12.24 11.47
N SER A 189 -4.49 11.29 10.56
CA SER A 189 -3.90 9.94 10.64
C SER A 189 -2.37 9.99 10.78
N TYR A 190 -1.70 10.83 9.99
CA TYR A 190 -0.26 11.00 10.07
C TYR A 190 0.20 11.51 11.44
N GLN A 191 -0.48 12.52 12.01
CA GLN A 191 -0.08 13.12 13.29
C GLN A 191 -0.16 12.09 14.41
N THR A 192 -1.28 11.37 14.51
CA THR A 192 -1.48 10.29 15.47
C THR A 192 -0.44 9.18 15.27
N PHE A 193 -0.13 8.84 14.01
CA PHE A 193 0.82 7.78 13.67
C PHE A 193 2.24 8.16 14.09
N LYS A 194 2.66 9.37 13.73
CA LYS A 194 4.00 9.88 13.99
C LYS A 194 4.27 9.93 15.48
N GLN A 195 3.33 10.40 16.29
CA GLN A 195 3.46 10.43 17.74
C GLN A 195 3.66 9.01 18.29
N ALA A 196 2.81 8.05 17.90
CA ALA A 196 2.90 6.68 18.37
C ALA A 196 4.23 6.00 17.98
N VAL A 197 4.72 6.25 16.77
CA VAL A 197 6.01 5.73 16.31
C VAL A 197 7.18 6.34 17.08
N GLU A 198 7.16 7.65 17.33
CA GLU A 198 8.21 8.33 18.09
C GLU A 198 8.29 7.83 19.54
N GLU A 199 7.16 7.64 20.19
CA GLU A 199 7.08 7.09 21.55
C GLU A 199 7.58 5.64 21.61
N LYS A 200 7.09 4.76 20.72
CA LYS A 200 7.52 3.35 20.67
C LYS A 200 9.00 3.19 20.31
N SER A 201 9.50 3.99 19.36
CA SER A 201 10.89 3.96 18.93
C SER A 201 11.86 4.31 20.07
N GLN A 202 11.52 5.32 20.87
CA GLN A 202 12.31 5.70 22.05
C GLN A 202 12.38 4.58 23.10
N GLN A 203 11.31 3.81 23.27
CA GLN A 203 11.24 2.69 24.22
C GLN A 203 11.97 1.44 23.72
N ALA A 204 12.03 1.24 22.40
CA ALA A 204 12.55 0.04 21.78
C ALA A 204 14.10 0.00 21.65
N GLY A 205 14.78 1.13 21.85
CA GLY A 205 16.24 1.18 21.92
C GLY A 205 17.00 1.01 20.60
N TYR A 206 16.35 1.30 19.46
CA TYR A 206 17.01 1.32 18.16
C TYR A 206 17.95 2.53 17.99
N GLU A 207 18.95 2.42 17.13
CA GLU A 207 19.94 3.49 16.87
C GLU A 207 19.34 4.75 16.24
N SER A 208 18.22 4.60 15.53
CA SER A 208 17.49 5.69 14.88
C SER A 208 16.04 5.30 14.63
N ILE A 209 15.19 6.30 14.39
CA ILE A 209 13.80 6.06 14.01
C ILE A 209 13.69 5.34 12.66
N HIS A 210 14.60 5.58 11.72
CA HIS A 210 14.65 4.85 10.44
C HIS A 210 15.01 3.37 10.64
N ALA A 211 15.94 3.06 11.56
CA ALA A 211 16.24 1.67 11.91
C ALA A 211 15.02 0.96 12.54
N TYR A 212 14.29 1.66 13.42
CA TYR A 212 13.02 1.17 13.96
C TYR A 212 11.96 0.96 12.87
N MET A 213 11.77 1.93 11.97
CA MET A 213 10.83 1.85 10.84
C MET A 213 11.15 0.68 9.91
N GLN A 214 12.43 0.46 9.62
CA GLN A 214 12.89 -0.65 8.78
C GLN A 214 12.63 -2.01 9.45
N ALA A 215 12.95 -2.14 10.75
CA ALA A 215 12.74 -3.37 11.50
C ALA A 215 11.25 -3.71 11.70
N THR A 216 10.40 -2.69 11.81
CA THR A 216 8.96 -2.85 12.09
C THR A 216 8.05 -2.51 10.90
N LEU A 217 8.60 -2.46 9.68
CA LEU A 217 7.93 -1.93 8.47
C LEU A 217 6.50 -2.44 8.29
N ILE A 218 6.28 -3.75 8.44
CA ILE A 218 4.96 -4.34 8.21
C ILE A 218 3.97 -4.05 9.34
N GLU A 219 4.45 -3.94 10.59
CA GLU A 219 3.62 -3.45 11.69
C GLU A 219 3.19 -2.01 11.41
N GLN A 220 4.14 -1.16 11.04
CA GLN A 220 3.88 0.25 10.74
C GLN A 220 2.94 0.42 9.56
N LEU A 221 3.10 -0.36 8.50
CA LEU A 221 2.21 -0.36 7.34
C LEU A 221 0.78 -0.74 7.74
N ARG A 222 0.61 -1.79 8.55
CA ARG A 222 -0.71 -2.19 9.06
C ARG A 222 -1.34 -1.08 9.88
N THR A 223 -0.62 -0.53 10.85
CA THR A 223 -1.11 0.59 11.66
C THR A 223 -1.52 1.76 10.76
N TRP A 224 -0.66 2.16 9.83
CA TRP A 224 -0.95 3.22 8.87
C TRP A 224 -2.23 2.99 8.06
N MET A 225 -2.44 1.76 7.57
CA MET A 225 -3.62 1.40 6.78
C MET A 225 -4.92 1.32 7.61
N TYR A 226 -4.83 0.94 8.88
CA TYR A 226 -6.01 0.71 9.74
C TYR A 226 -6.29 1.84 10.73
N MET A 227 -5.45 2.87 10.82
CA MET A 227 -5.60 3.95 11.78
C MET A 227 -6.87 4.80 11.60
N ASN A 228 -7.36 4.94 10.37
CA ASN A 228 -8.64 5.59 10.08
C ASN A 228 -9.88 4.81 10.60
N VAL A 229 -9.67 3.67 11.28
CA VAL A 229 -10.74 2.85 11.90
C VAL A 229 -10.67 2.95 13.44
N ALA A 230 -9.58 3.48 14.01
CA ALA A 230 -9.35 3.43 15.46
C ALA A 230 -9.94 4.63 16.23
N GLU A 231 -10.21 5.76 15.57
CA GLU A 231 -10.64 7.00 16.25
C GLU A 231 -12.12 7.04 16.65
N GLU A 232 -12.94 6.06 16.26
CA GLU A 232 -14.30 5.89 16.84
C GLU A 232 -14.33 5.01 18.09
N SER A 233 -13.19 4.41 18.50
CA SER A 233 -13.13 3.41 19.58
C SER A 233 -12.44 3.86 20.87
N SER A 234 -12.23 5.16 21.08
CA SER A 234 -11.58 5.67 22.29
C SER A 234 -12.56 6.24 23.32
N GLU A 235 -13.67 5.56 23.57
CA GLU A 235 -14.42 5.66 24.82
C GLU A 235 -14.91 4.25 25.18
N GLU A 236 -14.08 3.45 25.86
CA GLU A 236 -14.48 2.45 26.86
C GLU A 236 -13.28 1.60 27.28
N GLN A 237 -12.39 2.21 28.07
CA GLN A 237 -11.67 1.44 29.10
C GLN A 237 -12.52 1.46 30.36
N GLY A 238 -13.59 0.67 30.32
CA GLY A 238 -14.35 0.25 31.48
C GLY A 238 -14.37 -1.27 31.49
N SER A 239 -13.72 -1.86 32.48
CA SER A 239 -13.93 -3.22 32.97
C SER A 239 -15.17 -3.95 32.43
N LEU A 240 -15.06 -5.24 32.10
CA LEU A 240 -15.98 -6.24 32.65
C LEU A 240 -15.50 -7.67 32.40
N GLU A 241 -15.55 -8.40 33.51
CA GLU A 241 -15.46 -9.84 33.63
C GLU A 241 -16.68 -10.51 32.98
N LYS A 242 -16.53 -11.82 32.73
CA LYS A 242 -17.59 -12.77 32.35
C LYS A 242 -18.96 -12.47 32.98
N GLU A 243 -20.02 -12.47 32.18
CA GLU A 243 -21.21 -13.29 32.44
C GLU A 243 -22.21 -13.31 31.27
N THR A 244 -23.07 -14.31 31.33
CA THR A 244 -23.90 -14.93 30.29
C THR A 244 -25.30 -14.30 30.18
N GLN A 245 -25.90 -14.41 28.97
CA GLN A 245 -27.35 -14.37 28.65
C GLN A 245 -28.18 -13.13 29.05
N GLY A 246 -28.63 -12.40 28.03
CA GLY A 246 -29.75 -11.46 28.13
C GLY A 246 -29.72 -10.46 26.98
N THR A 247 -30.79 -10.44 26.19
CA THR A 247 -31.08 -9.50 25.09
C THR A 247 -30.49 -8.09 25.28
N GLY A 248 -29.57 -7.69 24.40
CA GLY A 248 -29.01 -6.33 24.38
C GLY A 248 -27.90 -6.19 23.34
N GLU A 249 -28.28 -5.63 22.20
CA GLU A 249 -27.45 -4.93 21.20
C GLU A 249 -26.32 -5.76 20.56
N ASP A 250 -26.68 -6.46 19.48
CA ASP A 250 -25.70 -6.95 18.52
C ASP A 250 -25.49 -5.85 17.48
N GLU A 251 -24.34 -5.19 17.56
CA GLU A 251 -23.96 -4.04 16.74
C GLU A 251 -24.21 -4.24 15.24
N VAL A 252 -24.06 -5.47 14.73
CA VAL A 252 -24.35 -5.80 13.34
C VAL A 252 -25.87 -5.80 13.06
N LEU A 253 -26.68 -6.40 13.93
CA LEU A 253 -28.13 -6.42 13.77
C LEU A 253 -28.76 -5.04 14.00
N ASP A 254 -28.17 -4.22 14.88
CA ASP A 254 -28.65 -2.88 15.18
C ASP A 254 -28.54 -1.94 13.98
N LEU A 255 -27.50 -2.10 13.16
CA LEU A 255 -27.31 -1.33 11.95
C LEU A 255 -28.22 -1.75 10.78
N VAL A 256 -28.85 -2.94 10.84
CA VAL A 256 -29.76 -3.36 9.77
C VAL A 256 -30.99 -2.44 9.73
N ASP A 257 -31.48 -2.13 8.53
CA ASP A 257 -32.64 -1.24 8.33
C ASP A 257 -33.86 -1.65 9.16
N ASP A 258 -34.36 -0.69 9.94
CA ASP A 258 -35.50 -0.88 10.82
C ASP A 258 -36.76 -1.36 10.10
N ASN A 259 -36.94 -1.00 8.82
CA ASN A 259 -38.07 -1.51 8.04
C ASN A 259 -37.97 -3.03 7.87
N LEU A 260 -36.76 -3.57 7.66
CA LEU A 260 -36.54 -5.01 7.55
C LEU A 260 -36.76 -5.69 8.89
N LYS A 261 -36.37 -5.07 10.01
CA LYS A 261 -36.58 -5.60 11.37
C LYS A 261 -38.06 -5.84 11.70
N THR A 262 -38.98 -5.12 11.05
CA THR A 262 -40.42 -5.31 11.25
C THR A 262 -41.01 -6.49 10.48
N GLU A 263 -40.26 -7.08 9.54
CA GLU A 263 -40.75 -8.20 8.73
C GLU A 263 -40.68 -9.52 9.53
N PRO A 264 -41.72 -10.40 9.46
CA PRO A 264 -41.74 -11.65 10.21
C PRO A 264 -40.58 -12.60 9.92
N THR A 265 -40.01 -12.53 8.73
CA THR A 265 -38.88 -13.34 8.27
C THR A 265 -37.53 -12.84 8.76
N PHE A 266 -37.45 -11.63 9.30
CA PHE A 266 -36.22 -11.07 9.86
C PHE A 266 -35.68 -11.87 11.04
N GLU A 267 -36.58 -12.47 11.83
CA GLU A 267 -36.21 -13.30 12.97
C GLU A 267 -35.31 -14.48 12.56
N ARG A 268 -35.56 -15.07 11.38
CA ARG A 268 -34.71 -16.15 10.83
C ARG A 268 -33.31 -15.65 10.47
N LEU A 269 -33.20 -14.43 9.93
CA LEU A 269 -31.89 -13.82 9.63
C LEU A 269 -31.11 -13.58 10.93
N ARG A 270 -31.79 -13.09 11.97
CA ARG A 270 -31.22 -12.90 13.31
C ARG A 270 -30.69 -14.22 13.88
N GLU A 271 -31.50 -15.28 13.86
CA GLU A 271 -31.09 -16.60 14.36
C GLU A 271 -29.88 -17.14 13.59
N ALA A 272 -29.88 -17.00 12.26
CA ALA A 272 -28.77 -17.48 11.43
C ALA A 272 -27.46 -16.72 11.70
N TRP A 273 -27.54 -15.40 11.89
CA TRP A 273 -26.39 -14.56 12.27
C TRP A 273 -25.83 -14.93 13.65
N LEU A 274 -26.70 -15.08 14.65
CA LEU A 274 -26.27 -15.44 16.00
C LEU A 274 -25.65 -16.85 16.04
N SER A 275 -26.20 -17.80 15.28
CA SER A 275 -25.62 -19.13 15.10
C SER A 275 -24.21 -19.05 14.50
N TYR A 276 -24.05 -18.25 13.43
CA TYR A 276 -22.75 -18.04 12.78
C TYR A 276 -21.72 -17.42 13.73
N LYS A 277 -22.10 -16.40 14.50
CA LYS A 277 -21.21 -15.81 15.52
C LYS A 277 -20.76 -16.83 16.56
N GLN A 278 -21.67 -17.70 16.98
CA GLN A 278 -21.37 -18.71 17.99
C GLN A 278 -20.46 -19.83 17.45
N SER A 279 -20.64 -20.24 16.20
CA SER A 279 -19.87 -21.37 15.63
C SER A 279 -18.50 -20.96 15.11
N GLU A 280 -18.38 -19.80 14.46
CA GLU A 280 -17.17 -19.39 13.77
C GLU A 280 -16.28 -18.40 14.56
N ASP A 281 -16.75 -17.92 15.72
CA ASP A 281 -16.13 -16.86 16.53
C ASP A 281 -15.47 -15.74 15.70
N PRO A 282 -16.24 -15.12 14.79
CA PRO A 282 -15.67 -14.32 13.73
C PRO A 282 -15.24 -12.95 14.25
N THR A 283 -13.99 -12.55 14.00
CA THR A 283 -13.52 -11.20 14.33
C THR A 283 -13.92 -10.22 13.23
N PHE A 284 -14.96 -9.43 13.47
CA PHE A 284 -15.40 -8.37 12.56
C PHE A 284 -15.01 -6.99 13.10
N ARG A 285 -14.33 -6.19 12.26
CA ARG A 285 -13.84 -4.85 12.63
C ARG A 285 -14.72 -3.70 12.11
N LYS A 286 -15.71 -4.00 11.27
CA LYS A 286 -16.64 -3.04 10.66
C LYS A 286 -18.04 -3.65 10.57
N PRO A 287 -18.90 -3.40 11.56
CA PRO A 287 -20.23 -4.01 11.61
C PRO A 287 -21.08 -3.62 10.40
N GLU A 288 -20.94 -2.41 9.85
CA GLU A 288 -21.68 -1.90 8.68
C GLU A 288 -21.48 -2.78 7.44
N VAL A 289 -20.27 -3.31 7.26
CA VAL A 289 -19.94 -4.21 6.13
C VAL A 289 -20.72 -5.51 6.26
N VAL A 290 -20.86 -6.01 7.48
CA VAL A 290 -21.58 -7.25 7.78
C VAL A 290 -23.08 -7.02 7.73
N SER A 291 -23.59 -5.90 8.26
CA SER A 291 -24.99 -5.51 8.18
C SER A 291 -25.45 -5.30 6.74
N ALA A 292 -24.62 -4.64 5.92
CA ALA A 292 -24.86 -4.51 4.49
C ALA A 292 -24.94 -5.89 3.81
N ALA A 293 -24.03 -6.81 4.16
CA ALA A 293 -24.03 -8.17 3.63
C ALA A 293 -25.30 -8.94 4.04
N LEU A 294 -25.68 -8.90 5.31
CA LEU A 294 -26.89 -9.53 5.83
C LEU A 294 -28.15 -8.96 5.16
N GLU A 295 -28.27 -7.63 5.03
CA GLU A 295 -29.40 -7.02 4.31
C GLU A 295 -29.43 -7.47 2.84
N HIS A 296 -28.28 -7.52 2.16
CA HIS A 296 -28.23 -8.01 0.79
C HIS A 296 -28.67 -9.48 0.69
N ILE A 297 -28.22 -10.34 1.60
CA ILE A 297 -28.65 -11.75 1.65
C ILE A 297 -30.14 -11.84 1.88
N TYR A 298 -30.64 -11.13 2.90
CA TYR A 298 -32.05 -11.10 3.27
C TYR A 298 -32.96 -10.69 2.11
N ARG A 299 -32.57 -9.67 1.35
CA ARG A 299 -33.34 -9.19 0.19
C ARG A 299 -33.28 -10.11 -1.03
N THR A 300 -32.17 -10.83 -1.23
CA THR A 300 -31.89 -11.54 -2.50
C THR A 300 -31.98 -13.07 -2.42
N SER A 301 -32.14 -13.65 -1.24
CA SER A 301 -32.23 -15.11 -1.05
C SER A 301 -33.68 -15.59 -0.87
N GLU A 302 -34.00 -16.73 -1.49
CA GLU A 302 -35.28 -17.43 -1.30
C GLU A 302 -35.46 -17.97 0.12
N GLU A 303 -34.36 -18.08 0.88
CA GLU A 303 -34.37 -18.53 2.27
C GLU A 303 -35.19 -17.59 3.18
N PHE A 304 -35.10 -16.28 2.91
CA PHE A 304 -35.74 -15.24 3.71
C PHE A 304 -36.94 -14.59 3.04
N ARG A 305 -37.07 -14.69 1.70
CA ARG A 305 -38.13 -14.02 0.95
C ARG A 305 -38.78 -14.91 -0.08
N THR A 306 -40.12 -14.92 -0.08
CA THR A 306 -40.92 -15.65 -1.06
C THR A 306 -40.72 -15.10 -2.48
N GLU A 307 -40.49 -13.79 -2.61
CA GLU A 307 -40.14 -13.14 -3.88
C GLU A 307 -38.85 -12.33 -3.67
N PRO A 308 -37.66 -12.87 -3.99
CA PRO A 308 -36.40 -12.17 -3.85
C PRO A 308 -36.35 -10.87 -4.66
N GLU A 309 -35.88 -9.80 -4.03
CA GLU A 309 -35.72 -8.51 -4.69
C GLU A 309 -34.49 -8.50 -5.62
N LYS A 310 -34.58 -7.75 -6.72
CA LYS A 310 -33.45 -7.50 -7.62
C LYS A 310 -32.65 -6.27 -7.19
N VAL A 311 -32.14 -6.28 -5.96
CA VAL A 311 -31.24 -5.22 -5.45
C VAL A 311 -29.79 -5.54 -5.83
N THR A 312 -29.02 -4.49 -6.16
CA THR A 312 -27.60 -4.65 -6.48
C THR A 312 -26.75 -4.50 -5.22
N LYS A 313 -25.61 -5.20 -5.15
CA LYS A 313 -24.60 -4.99 -4.10
C LYS A 313 -24.22 -3.53 -3.94
N LYS A 314 -24.10 -2.80 -5.06
CA LYS A 314 -23.79 -1.36 -5.06
C LYS A 314 -24.85 -0.52 -4.35
N ALA A 315 -26.12 -0.80 -4.59
CA ALA A 315 -27.22 -0.06 -3.96
C ALA A 315 -27.26 -0.29 -2.44
N VAL A 316 -27.03 -1.53 -1.98
CA VAL A 316 -26.96 -1.83 -0.54
C VAL A 316 -25.69 -1.24 0.07
N ALA A 317 -24.53 -1.37 -0.58
CA ALA A 317 -23.26 -0.83 -0.07
C ALA A 317 -23.32 0.69 0.18
N THR A 318 -23.90 1.44 -0.76
CA THR A 318 -24.08 2.89 -0.63
C THR A 318 -24.95 3.29 0.56
N LYS A 319 -25.92 2.46 0.96
CA LYS A 319 -26.80 2.74 2.10
C LYS A 319 -26.05 2.67 3.44
N TYR A 320 -25.06 1.80 3.53
CA TYR A 320 -24.25 1.56 4.73
C TYR A 320 -22.92 2.31 4.71
N ASP A 321 -22.70 3.19 3.72
CA ASP A 321 -21.43 3.89 3.48
C ASP A 321 -20.21 2.96 3.38
N VAL A 322 -20.40 1.79 2.75
CA VAL A 322 -19.34 0.81 2.51
C VAL A 322 -19.08 0.61 1.02
N SER A 323 -17.91 0.04 0.68
CA SER A 323 -17.62 -0.29 -0.71
C SER A 323 -18.31 -1.61 -1.13
N PRO A 324 -18.83 -1.73 -2.38
CA PRO A 324 -19.46 -2.98 -2.83
C PRO A 324 -18.52 -4.20 -2.79
N SER A 325 -17.21 -3.95 -2.91
CA SER A 325 -16.17 -4.97 -2.77
C SER A 325 -16.04 -5.45 -1.32
N SER A 326 -16.07 -4.55 -0.33
CA SER A 326 -15.91 -4.91 1.10
C SER A 326 -16.98 -5.87 1.61
N MET A 327 -18.24 -5.74 1.17
CA MET A 327 -19.33 -6.65 1.56
C MET A 327 -19.42 -7.92 0.72
N SER A 328 -18.78 -7.99 -0.46
CA SER A 328 -18.97 -9.11 -1.40
C SER A 328 -18.51 -10.46 -0.85
N LYS A 329 -17.38 -10.48 -0.12
CA LYS A 329 -16.86 -11.68 0.54
C LYS A 329 -17.74 -12.10 1.73
N ARG A 330 -18.26 -11.13 2.50
CA ARG A 330 -19.19 -11.38 3.60
C ARG A 330 -20.49 -11.98 3.11
N ILE A 331 -20.98 -11.53 1.95
CA ILE A 331 -22.16 -12.14 1.31
C ILE A 331 -21.88 -13.61 1.01
N THR A 332 -20.76 -13.94 0.37
CA THR A 332 -20.43 -15.34 0.05
C THR A 332 -20.28 -16.18 1.32
N GLN A 333 -19.46 -15.72 2.27
CA GLN A 333 -19.19 -16.43 3.54
C GLN A 333 -20.46 -16.70 4.35
N LEU A 334 -21.31 -15.69 4.52
CA LEU A 334 -22.55 -15.84 5.27
C LEU A 334 -23.58 -16.67 4.49
N LYS A 335 -23.66 -16.53 3.16
CA LYS A 335 -24.53 -17.39 2.36
C LYS A 335 -24.11 -18.85 2.43
N ASP A 336 -22.82 -19.14 2.31
CA ASP A 336 -22.31 -20.53 2.37
C ASP A 336 -22.64 -21.18 3.72
N TYR A 337 -22.67 -20.41 4.80
CA TYR A 337 -23.09 -20.90 6.12
C TYR A 337 -24.62 -20.99 6.29
N ILE A 338 -25.37 -20.02 5.74
CA ILE A 338 -26.83 -19.96 5.89
C ILE A 338 -27.52 -20.99 4.98
N GLU A 339 -26.98 -21.21 3.78
CA GLU A 339 -27.56 -22.05 2.74
C GLU A 339 -26.92 -23.45 2.67
N GLY A 340 -25.81 -23.69 3.39
CA GLY A 340 -25.09 -24.96 3.48
C GLY A 340 -25.42 -25.74 4.74
#